data_AF-A0A382T548-F1
#
_entry.id   AF-A0A382T548-F1
#
_cell.length_a   1.000
_cell.length_b   1.000
_cell.length_c   1.000
_cell.angle_alpha   90.00
_cell.angle_beta   90.00
_cell.angle_gamma   90.00
#
_symmetry.space_group_name_H-M   'P 1'
#
loop_
_entity.id
_entity.type
_entity.pdbx_description
1 polymer ?
#
loop_
_entity_poly.entity_id
_entity_poly.type
_entity_poly.pdbx_seq_one_letter_code
_entity_poly.pdbx_strand_id
1 'polypeptide(L)' 'MLLADMGADVIKVEAPPVHGDLELGGPRHGFDFQNLHRNKRSMTLNLKHPDGVAVFHEMVKHADVV' A
#
# COMPACT_ATOMS: atom_id res chain seq x y z
N MET A 1 8.88 4.01 -4.75
CA MET A 1 8.91 5.35 -5.34
C MET A 1 9.47 5.26 -6.75
N LEU A 2 10.69 4.74 -6.94
CA LEU A 2 11.34 4.63 -8.25
C LEU A 2 10.47 4.00 -9.36
N LEU A 3 9.88 2.83 -9.15
CA LEU A 3 9.02 2.20 -10.17
C LEU A 3 7.80 3.06 -10.54
N ALA A 4 7.15 3.65 -9.54
CA ALA A 4 6.00 4.54 -9.75
C ALA A 4 6.42 5.82 -10.49
N ASP A 5 7.57 6.39 -10.16
CA ASP A 5 8.13 7.56 -10.85
C ASP A 5 8.53 7.25 -12.30
N MET A 6 8.90 6.00 -12.58
CA MET A 6 9.21 5.50 -13.92
C MET A 6 7.96 5.05 -14.70
N GLY A 7 6.75 5.30 -14.18
CA GLY A 7 5.48 5.07 -14.89
C GLY A 7 4.76 3.77 -14.57
N ALA A 8 5.24 2.97 -13.61
CA ALA A 8 4.51 1.79 -13.16
C ALA A 8 3.24 2.18 -12.37
N ASP A 9 2.15 1.44 -12.57
CA ASP A 9 0.96 1.54 -11.73
C ASP A 9 1.19 0.81 -10.40
N VAL A 10 1.50 1.57 -9.35
CA VAL A 10 1.88 1.01 -8.04
C VAL A 10 0.76 1.22 -7.03
N ILE A 11 0.33 0.12 -6.40
CA ILE A 11 -0.64 0.13 -5.32
C ILE A 11 0.06 -0.23 -4.00
N LYS A 12 0.01 0.68 -3.02
CA LYS A 12 0.45 0.42 -1.64
C LYS A 12 -0.68 -0.32 -0.90
N VAL A 13 -0.42 -1.55 -0.49
CA VAL A 13 -1.33 -2.32 0.38
C VAL A 13 -0.96 -2.03 1.83
N GLU A 14 -1.88 -1.42 2.58
CA GLU A 14 -1.67 -0.98 3.95
C GLU A 14 -2.50 -1.82 4.92
N ALA A 15 -1.93 -2.15 6.08
CA ALA A 15 -2.67 -2.81 7.13
C ALA A 15 -3.77 -1.87 7.68
N PRO A 16 -4.88 -2.41 8.19
CA PRO A 16 -5.87 -1.60 8.91
C PRO A 16 -5.22 -0.86 10.07
N PRO A 17 -5.64 0.40 10.36
CA PRO A 17 -5.10 1.14 11.49
C PRO A 17 -5.40 0.37 12.77
N VAL A 18 -4.35 0.09 13.55
CA VAL A 18 -4.47 -0.41 14.91
C VAL A 18 -4.31 0.80 15.83
N HIS A 19 -5.16 0.92 16.85
CA HIS A 19 -5.08 2.04 17.78
C HIS A 19 -3.68 2.15 18.41
N GLY A 20 -3.04 3.29 18.21
CA GLY A 20 -1.71 3.60 18.77
C GLY A 20 -0.52 3.18 17.92
N ASP A 21 -0.73 2.48 16.80
CA ASP A 21 0.36 2.20 15.86
C ASP A 21 0.74 3.47 15.08
N LEU A 22 2.05 3.71 14.97
CA LEU A 22 2.57 4.72 14.06
C LEU A 22 2.25 4.30 12.63
N GLU A 23 1.66 5.20 11.85
CA GLU A 23 1.46 4.98 10.41
C GLU A 23 2.80 4.62 9.77
N LEU A 24 2.88 3.43 9.16
CA LEU A 24 4.08 2.99 8.46
C LEU A 24 4.34 3.91 7.26
N GLY A 25 5.34 4.79 7.43
CA GLY A 25 5.65 5.89 6.50
C GLY A 25 5.47 7.29 7.09
N GLY A 26 5.17 7.40 8.39
CA GLY A 26 4.89 8.66 9.08
C GLY A 26 3.47 9.17 8.79
N PRO A 27 3.09 10.33 9.38
CA PRO A 27 1.77 10.92 9.18
C PRO A 27 1.46 11.08 7.70
N ARG A 28 0.22 10.78 7.28
CA ARG A 28 -0.23 10.93 5.89
C ARG A 28 0.15 12.26 5.23
N HIS A 29 0.08 13.36 5.97
CA HIS A 29 0.41 14.72 5.48
C HIS A 29 1.82 15.18 5.88
N GLY A 30 2.63 14.31 6.47
CA GLY A 30 4.03 14.55 6.79
C GLY A 30 4.94 14.46 5.56
N PHE A 31 6.10 15.09 5.66
CA PHE A 31 7.08 15.16 4.58
C PHE A 31 7.55 13.78 4.11
N ASP A 32 7.78 12.83 5.03
CA ASP A 32 8.22 11.48 4.68
C ASP A 32 7.20 10.76 3.80
N PHE A 33 5.93 10.78 4.20
CA PHE A 33 4.87 10.10 3.45
C PHE A 33 4.72 10.70 2.05
N GLN A 34 4.65 12.03 1.96
CA GLN A 34 4.47 12.74 0.69
C GLN A 34 5.65 12.50 -0.26
N ASN A 35 6.88 12.48 0.25
CA ASN A 35 8.06 12.25 -0.58
C ASN A 35 8.15 10.78 -1.02
N LEU A 36 7.98 9.81 -0.11
CA LEU A 36 8.27 8.39 -0.38
C LEU A 36 7.10 7.64 -1.05
N HIS A 37 5.87 8.14 -0.90
CA HIS A 37 4.66 7.46 -1.36
C HIS A 37 3.88 8.20 -2.46
N ARG A 38 4.41 9.29 -3.02
CA ARG A 38 3.86 9.91 -4.24
C ARG A 38 3.75 8.90 -5.40
N ASN A 39 2.87 9.21 -6.35
CA ASN A 39 2.61 8.42 -7.56
C ASN A 39 2.07 7.00 -7.30
N LYS A 40 1.74 6.66 -6.05
CA LYS A 40 1.11 5.39 -5.69
C LYS A 40 -0.35 5.60 -5.37
N ARG A 41 -1.19 4.66 -5.79
CA ARG A 41 -2.52 4.46 -5.19
C ARG A 41 -2.34 3.70 -3.87
N SER A 42 -3.30 3.83 -2.96
CA SER A 42 -3.27 3.13 -1.67
C SER A 42 -4.60 2.45 -1.42
N MET A 43 -4.54 1.26 -0.81
CA MET A 43 -5.70 0.58 -0.26
C MET A 43 -5.38 -0.03 1.09
N THR A 44 -6.37 -0.07 1.97
CA THR A 44 -6.29 -0.80 3.23
C THR A 44 -6.80 -2.22 3.03
N LEU A 45 -6.03 -3.22 3.45
CA LEU A 45 -6.41 -4.63 3.34
C LEU A 45 -5.93 -5.42 4.56
N ASN A 46 -6.87 -6.15 5.18
CA ASN A 46 -6.55 -7.01 6.31
C ASN A 46 -6.10 -8.41 5.86
N LEU A 47 -4.81 -8.62 5.71
CA LEU A 47 -4.24 -9.92 5.34
C LEU A 47 -4.31 -10.99 6.45
N LYS A 48 -4.81 -10.65 7.65
CA LYS A 48 -5.12 -11.63 8.69
C LYS A 48 -6.52 -12.23 8.54
N HIS A 49 -7.38 -11.61 7.72
CA HIS A 49 -8.71 -12.12 7.42
C HIS A 49 -8.67 -12.96 6.14
N PRO A 50 -9.33 -14.14 6.10
CA PRO A 50 -9.32 -15.00 4.91
C PRO A 50 -9.82 -14.27 3.65
N ASP A 51 -10.85 -13.44 3.77
CA ASP A 51 -11.34 -12.65 2.63
C ASP A 51 -10.31 -11.61 2.14
N GLY A 52 -9.51 -11.04 3.04
CA GLY A 52 -8.45 -10.11 2.66
C GLY A 52 -7.32 -10.82 1.91
N VAL A 53 -7.00 -12.05 2.30
CA VAL A 53 -6.06 -12.92 1.58
C VAL A 53 -6.62 -13.28 0.20
N ALA A 54 -7.91 -13.59 0.09
CA ALA A 54 -8.55 -13.88 -1.19
C ALA A 54 -8.48 -12.68 -2.16
N VAL A 55 -8.82 -11.47 -1.68
CA VAL A 55 -8.70 -10.24 -2.49
C VAL A 55 -7.27 -9.99 -2.93
N PHE A 56 -6.30 -10.16 -2.03
CA PHE A 56 -4.88 -10.01 -2.38
C PHE A 56 -4.46 -10.98 -3.48
N HIS A 57 -4.85 -12.25 -3.37
CA HIS A 57 -4.53 -13.24 -4.41
C HIS A 57 -5.18 -12.91 -5.75
N GLU A 58 -6.40 -12.38 -5.79
CA GLU A 58 -7.00 -11.89 -7.05
C GLU A 58 -6.20 -10.73 -7.64
N MET A 59 -5.73 -9.79 -6.82
CA MET A 59 -4.87 -8.69 -7.31
C MET A 59 -3.54 -9.20 -7.87
N VAL A 60 -2.90 -10.16 -7.20
CA VAL A 60 -1.61 -10.72 -7.63
C VAL A 60 -1.69 -11.36 -9.01
N LYS A 61 -2.84 -11.92 -9.40
CA LYS A 61 -3.02 -12.47 -10.76
C LYS A 61 -2.85 -11.44 -11.87
N HIS A 62 -2.99 -10.15 -11.55
CA HIS A 62 -2.85 -9.04 -12.48
C HIS A 62 -1.57 -8.22 -12.25
N ALA A 63 -0.76 -8.58 -11.25
CA ALA A 63 0.44 -7.84 -10.91
C ALA A 63 1.66 -8.43 -11.64
N ASP A 64 2.47 -7.57 -12.25
CA ASP A 64 3.78 -7.97 -12.80
C ASP A 64 4.83 -8.20 -11.69
N VAL A 65 4.71 -7.48 -10.57
CA VAL A 65 5.63 -7.52 -9.42
C VAL A 65 4.85 -7.35 -8.12
N VAL A 66 5.16 -8.16 -7.10
CA VAL A 66 4.59 -8.11 -5.73
C VAL A 66 5.68 -7.82 -4.71
#